data_AF-A0A8C1S054-F1
#
_entry.id   AF-A0A8C1S054-F1
#
_cell.length_a   1.000
_cell.length_b   1.000
_cell.length_c   1.000
_cell.angle_alpha   90.00
_cell.angle_beta   90.00
_cell.angle_gamma   90.00
#
_symmetry.space_group_name_H-M   'P 1'
#
loop_
_entity.id
_entity.type
_entity.pdbx_description
1 polymer ?
#
loop_
_entity_poly.entity_id
_entity_poly.type
_entity_poly.pdbx_seq_one_letter_code
_entity_poly.pdbx_strand_id
1 'polypeptide(L)'
;MDEVEQMKQCLEVLSRDECRARGSEEEEEEEEEDEREEALEMLSELCENLDNARDLMKLGGLDLCMSRCLCHSEAGIRWRAAHLIASCAQNMPEVQFYLLNQGALLTLLQLADHDANSTVRVKALYAVSCNISNVALSCMCSILLPFSDTVLSMGMVQQLVSVLRSPHSSVHEHVLGALCCLVEDSPRGVNDCRDASLGLEELLNQRVQDLKGREESLVKYCF
;
A
#
# COMPACT_ATOMS: atom_id res chain seq x y z
N MET A 1 -26.63 13.80 7.35
CA MET A 1 -26.92 12.39 6.99
C MET A 1 -25.96 11.56 7.83
N ASP A 2 -26.36 10.39 8.32
CA ASP A 2 -25.45 9.55 9.10
C ASP A 2 -24.45 8.90 8.13
N GLU A 3 -23.17 9.33 8.19
CA GLU A 3 -22.11 8.89 7.27
C GLU A 3 -21.94 7.37 7.32
N VAL A 4 -22.11 6.77 8.51
CA VAL A 4 -22.07 5.31 8.71
C VAL A 4 -23.19 4.60 7.94
N GLU A 5 -24.36 5.21 7.84
CA GLU A 5 -25.48 4.64 7.08
C GLU A 5 -25.24 4.72 5.57
N GLN A 6 -24.61 5.80 5.09
CA GLN A 6 -24.20 5.91 3.69
C GLN A 6 -23.16 4.83 3.33
N MET A 7 -22.22 4.57 4.24
CA MET A 7 -21.23 3.51 4.04
C MET A 7 -21.90 2.13 3.95
N LYS A 8 -22.87 1.82 4.82
CA LYS A 8 -23.61 0.56 4.74
C LYS A 8 -24.36 0.42 3.41
N GLN A 9 -24.98 1.48 2.91
CA GLN A 9 -25.65 1.46 1.61
C GLN A 9 -24.66 1.15 0.47
N CYS A 10 -23.47 1.75 0.50
CA CYS A 10 -22.42 1.44 -0.48
C CYS A 10 -21.96 -0.03 -0.38
N LEU A 11 -21.80 -0.55 0.84
CA LEU A 11 -21.44 -1.95 1.06
C LEU A 11 -22.54 -2.93 0.60
N GLU A 12 -23.80 -2.55 0.73
CA GLU A 12 -24.91 -3.34 0.19
C GLU A 12 -24.86 -3.42 -1.34
N VAL A 13 -24.48 -2.35 -2.03
CA VAL A 13 -24.27 -2.37 -3.50
C VAL A 13 -23.12 -3.33 -3.85
N LEU A 14 -21.97 -3.19 -3.18
CA LEU A 14 -20.77 -3.99 -3.44
C LEU A 14 -20.88 -5.47 -3.06
N SER A 15 -21.88 -5.84 -2.25
CA SER A 15 -22.11 -7.22 -1.80
C SER A 15 -23.14 -7.99 -2.62
N ARG A 16 -23.80 -7.34 -3.58
CA ARG A 16 -24.69 -8.03 -4.53
C ARG A 16 -23.89 -9.09 -5.30
N ASP A 17 -24.40 -10.31 -5.35
CA ASP A 17 -23.76 -11.40 -6.08
C ASP A 17 -23.94 -11.20 -7.60
N GLU A 18 -22.86 -11.38 -8.35
CA GLU A 18 -22.80 -11.37 -9.83
C GLU A 18 -23.61 -12.50 -10.50
N CYS A 19 -24.43 -13.24 -9.75
CA CYS A 19 -25.22 -14.35 -10.26
C CYS A 19 -26.65 -13.90 -10.60
N ARG A 20 -26.82 -13.25 -11.75
CA ARG A 20 -28.09 -13.22 -12.48
C ARG A 20 -27.88 -13.66 -13.93
N ALA A 21 -28.92 -14.29 -14.45
CA ALA A 21 -28.86 -15.40 -15.37
C ALA A 21 -29.10 -15.01 -16.82
N ARG A 22 -28.12 -15.39 -17.66
CA ARG A 22 -28.06 -15.31 -19.12
C ARG A 22 -29.36 -14.92 -19.81
N GLY A 23 -29.53 -13.65 -20.17
CA GLY A 23 -30.64 -13.31 -21.05
C GLY A 23 -30.91 -11.89 -21.53
N SER A 24 -30.16 -10.84 -21.17
CA SER A 24 -30.36 -9.48 -21.71
C SER A 24 -29.28 -8.47 -21.27
N GLU A 25 -28.07 -8.96 -21.03
CA GLU A 25 -27.26 -8.54 -19.87
C GLU A 25 -26.27 -7.40 -20.07
N GLU A 26 -25.82 -7.05 -21.27
CA GLU A 26 -24.68 -6.11 -21.40
C GLU A 26 -25.00 -4.70 -20.88
N GLU A 27 -26.17 -4.13 -21.21
CA GLU A 27 -26.57 -2.80 -20.68
C GLU A 27 -26.89 -2.84 -19.18
N GLU A 28 -27.45 -3.96 -18.67
CA GLU A 28 -27.76 -4.12 -17.24
C GLU A 28 -26.49 -4.38 -16.41
N GLU A 29 -25.49 -5.08 -16.96
CA GLU A 29 -24.18 -5.32 -16.36
C GLU A 29 -23.37 -4.02 -16.32
N GLU A 30 -23.33 -3.23 -17.40
CA GLU A 30 -22.67 -1.91 -17.41
C GLU A 30 -23.30 -0.96 -16.37
N GLU A 31 -24.62 -0.92 -16.25
CA GLU A 31 -25.31 -0.12 -15.21
C GLU A 31 -24.97 -0.61 -13.79
N GLU A 32 -24.87 -1.92 -13.55
CA GLU A 32 -24.48 -2.46 -12.24
C GLU A 32 -23.01 -2.14 -11.91
N GLU A 33 -22.13 -2.19 -12.90
CA GLU A 33 -20.71 -1.84 -12.74
C GLU A 33 -20.53 -0.36 -12.43
N ASP A 34 -21.26 0.53 -13.11
CA ASP A 34 -21.30 1.96 -12.82
C ASP A 34 -21.78 2.23 -11.38
N GLU A 35 -22.84 1.56 -10.92
CA GLU A 35 -23.30 1.67 -9.53
C GLU A 35 -22.20 1.26 -8.52
N ARG A 36 -21.44 0.21 -8.81
CA ARG A 36 -20.33 -0.25 -7.96
C ARG A 36 -19.16 0.75 -7.98
N GLU A 37 -18.87 1.35 -9.12
CA GLU A 37 -17.84 2.39 -9.24
C GLU A 37 -18.19 3.63 -8.41
N GLU A 38 -19.43 4.11 -8.52
CA GLU A 38 -19.94 5.24 -7.73
C GLU A 38 -19.90 4.95 -6.23
N ALA A 39 -20.28 3.73 -5.83
CA ALA A 39 -20.20 3.30 -4.43
C ALA A 39 -18.76 3.32 -3.88
N LEU A 40 -17.78 2.87 -4.67
CA LEU A 40 -16.36 2.91 -4.28
C LEU A 40 -15.80 4.33 -4.19
N GLU A 41 -16.21 5.23 -5.09
CA GLU A 41 -15.85 6.65 -5.03
C GLU A 41 -16.43 7.32 -3.79
N MET A 42 -17.72 7.11 -3.51
CA MET A 42 -18.38 7.64 -2.32
C MET A 42 -17.72 7.14 -1.03
N LEU A 43 -17.39 5.84 -0.95
CA LEU A 43 -16.64 5.29 0.18
C LEU A 43 -15.27 5.94 0.33
N SER A 44 -14.59 6.23 -0.79
CA SER A 44 -13.26 6.86 -0.76
C SER A 44 -13.33 8.28 -0.22
N GLU A 45 -14.33 9.06 -0.64
CA GLU A 45 -14.59 10.42 -0.14
C GLU A 45 -14.93 10.41 1.36
N LEU A 46 -15.81 9.50 1.79
CA LEU A 46 -16.16 9.35 3.21
C LEU A 46 -14.95 8.96 4.06
N CYS A 47 -14.07 8.11 3.53
CA CYS A 47 -12.88 7.61 4.22
C CYS A 47 -11.68 8.57 4.21
N GLU A 48 -11.81 9.76 3.62
CA GLU A 48 -10.85 10.85 3.90
C GLU A 48 -10.89 11.24 5.38
N ASN A 49 -12.01 10.99 6.06
CA ASN A 49 -12.12 11.06 7.51
C ASN A 49 -11.64 9.75 8.16
N LEU A 50 -10.66 9.86 9.08
CA LEU A 50 -10.05 8.71 9.75
C LEU A 50 -11.05 7.90 10.58
N ASP A 51 -12.07 8.54 11.18
CA ASP A 51 -13.08 7.81 11.96
C ASP A 51 -13.97 6.95 11.05
N ASN A 52 -14.34 7.48 9.87
CA ASN A 52 -15.07 6.72 8.86
C ASN A 52 -14.23 5.57 8.31
N ALA A 53 -12.94 5.78 8.04
CA ALA A 53 -12.04 4.70 7.64
C ALA A 53 -11.96 3.57 8.68
N ARG A 54 -11.95 3.91 9.99
CA ARG A 54 -12.03 2.89 11.06
C ARG A 54 -13.36 2.17 11.06
N ASP A 55 -14.46 2.89 10.88
CA ASP A 55 -15.78 2.28 10.86
C ASP A 55 -15.96 1.39 9.62
N LEU A 56 -15.37 1.74 8.46
CA LEU A 56 -15.37 0.91 7.27
C LEU A 56 -14.66 -0.42 7.52
N MET A 57 -13.51 -0.36 8.19
CA MET A 57 -12.76 -1.55 8.62
C MET A 57 -13.62 -2.42 9.54
N LYS A 58 -14.28 -1.85 10.55
CA LYS A 58 -15.15 -2.62 11.48
C LYS A 58 -16.38 -3.20 10.80
N LEU A 59 -16.91 -2.52 9.78
CA LEU A 59 -18.05 -2.99 8.98
C LEU A 59 -17.66 -4.11 8.00
N GLY A 60 -16.37 -4.48 7.90
CA GLY A 60 -15.88 -5.49 6.96
C GLY A 60 -15.77 -4.98 5.52
N GLY A 61 -15.84 -3.66 5.30
CA GLY A 61 -15.78 -3.08 3.96
C GLY A 61 -14.43 -3.30 3.27
N LEU A 62 -13.34 -3.30 4.05
CA LEU A 62 -12.01 -3.59 3.55
C LEU A 62 -11.86 -5.06 3.13
N ASP A 63 -12.44 -6.00 3.89
CA ASP A 63 -12.48 -7.42 3.53
C ASP A 63 -13.24 -7.64 2.21
N LEU A 64 -14.36 -6.93 2.04
CA LEU A 64 -15.15 -6.96 0.81
C LEU A 64 -14.34 -6.46 -0.39
N CYS A 65 -13.64 -5.34 -0.23
CA CYS A 65 -12.77 -4.79 -1.28
C CYS A 65 -11.66 -5.78 -1.68
N MET A 66 -11.02 -6.43 -0.72
CA MET A 66 -9.96 -7.39 -0.99
C MET A 66 -10.47 -8.66 -1.67
N SER A 67 -11.61 -9.19 -1.23
CA SER A 67 -12.13 -10.47 -1.70
C SER A 67 -12.89 -10.39 -3.02
N ARG A 68 -13.56 -9.26 -3.31
CA ARG A 68 -14.43 -9.09 -4.48
C ARG A 68 -13.95 -8.05 -5.48
N CYS A 69 -13.45 -6.91 -5.00
CA CYS A 69 -13.19 -5.78 -5.89
C CYS A 69 -11.78 -5.78 -6.49
N LEU A 70 -10.75 -6.17 -5.74
CA LEU A 70 -9.36 -6.18 -6.23
C LEU A 70 -9.12 -7.19 -7.37
N CYS A 71 -9.93 -8.24 -7.47
CA CYS A 71 -9.83 -9.27 -8.51
C CYS A 71 -10.99 -9.23 -9.52
N HIS A 72 -11.76 -8.14 -9.56
CA HIS A 72 -12.91 -7.98 -10.44
C HIS A 72 -12.51 -8.00 -11.93
N SER A 73 -13.41 -8.44 -12.83
CA SER A 73 -13.22 -8.41 -14.29
C SER A 73 -12.91 -7.00 -14.80
N GLU A 74 -13.67 -6.03 -14.30
CA GLU A 74 -13.52 -4.64 -14.68
C GLU A 74 -12.37 -3.91 -13.99
N ALA A 75 -11.56 -3.26 -14.83
CA ALA A 75 -10.43 -2.47 -14.36
C ALA A 75 -10.89 -1.29 -13.50
N GLY A 76 -12.03 -0.70 -13.83
CA GLY A 76 -12.62 0.45 -13.17
C GLY A 76 -12.91 0.23 -11.68
N ILE A 77 -13.45 -0.94 -11.36
CA ILE A 77 -13.68 -1.40 -9.99
C ILE A 77 -12.35 -1.71 -9.29
N ARG A 78 -11.42 -2.42 -9.96
CA ARG A 78 -10.12 -2.80 -9.37
C ARG A 78 -9.32 -1.59 -8.91
N TRP A 79 -9.18 -0.55 -9.74
CA TRP A 79 -8.35 0.60 -9.38
C TRP A 79 -9.00 1.47 -8.29
N ARG A 80 -10.33 1.57 -8.26
CA ARG A 80 -11.07 2.29 -7.21
C ARG A 80 -10.98 1.58 -5.88
N ALA A 81 -11.09 0.26 -5.87
CA ALA A 81 -10.88 -0.53 -4.66
C ALA A 81 -9.45 -0.38 -4.11
N ALA A 82 -8.44 -0.41 -4.98
CA ALA A 82 -7.06 -0.13 -4.58
C ALA A 82 -6.92 1.31 -4.02
N HIS A 83 -7.60 2.28 -4.61
CA HIS A 83 -7.60 3.66 -4.13
C HIS A 83 -8.25 3.81 -2.75
N LEU A 84 -9.42 3.20 -2.53
CA LEU A 84 -10.12 3.19 -1.26
C LEU A 84 -9.26 2.60 -0.15
N ILE A 85 -8.63 1.44 -0.41
CA ILE A 85 -7.69 0.81 0.52
C ILE A 85 -6.54 1.75 0.87
N ALA A 86 -6.01 2.48 -0.12
CA ALA A 86 -4.95 3.46 0.10
C ALA A 86 -5.41 4.60 1.02
N SER A 87 -6.60 5.16 0.77
CA SER A 87 -7.19 6.25 1.55
C SER A 87 -7.42 5.84 3.00
N CYS A 88 -7.98 4.64 3.24
CA CYS A 88 -8.20 4.14 4.59
C CYS A 88 -6.89 3.81 5.33
N ALA A 89 -5.84 3.38 4.62
CA ALA A 89 -4.56 3.05 5.21
C ALA A 89 -3.71 4.30 5.53
N GLN A 90 -3.96 5.41 4.84
CA GLN A 90 -3.09 6.58 4.90
C GLN A 90 -3.08 7.17 6.33
N ASN A 91 -1.89 7.23 6.95
CA ASN A 91 -1.69 7.75 8.31
C ASN A 91 -2.52 7.02 9.39
N MET A 92 -2.90 5.77 9.16
CA MET A 92 -3.72 4.98 10.07
C MET A 92 -3.05 3.64 10.41
N PRO A 93 -2.18 3.59 11.43
CA PRO A 93 -1.44 2.37 11.80
C PRO A 93 -2.34 1.16 12.10
N GLU A 94 -3.52 1.40 12.66
CA GLU A 94 -4.51 0.36 12.96
C GLU A 94 -5.03 -0.32 11.69
N VAL A 95 -5.44 0.48 10.69
CA VAL A 95 -5.94 -0.01 9.41
C VAL A 95 -4.81 -0.66 8.60
N GLN A 96 -3.62 -0.05 8.61
CA GLN A 96 -2.42 -0.61 7.97
C GLN A 96 -2.11 -2.00 8.54
N PHE A 97 -2.04 -2.15 9.87
CA PHE A 97 -1.77 -3.44 10.51
C PHE A 97 -2.84 -4.48 10.18
N TYR A 98 -4.11 -4.08 10.17
CA TYR A 98 -5.21 -4.94 9.79
C TYR A 98 -5.09 -5.43 8.34
N LEU A 99 -4.89 -4.53 7.36
CA LEU A 99 -4.74 -4.87 5.95
C LEU A 99 -3.52 -5.78 5.70
N LEU A 100 -2.42 -5.51 6.41
CA LEU A 100 -1.20 -6.32 6.33
C LEU A 100 -1.43 -7.76 6.79
N ASN A 101 -2.14 -7.96 7.91
CA ASN A 101 -2.47 -9.30 8.40
C ASN A 101 -3.42 -10.07 7.48
N GLN A 102 -4.22 -9.36 6.70
CA GLN A 102 -5.12 -9.95 5.70
C GLN A 102 -4.42 -10.24 4.36
N GLY A 103 -3.12 -9.93 4.23
CA GLY A 103 -2.35 -10.18 3.01
C GLY A 103 -2.59 -9.17 1.89
N ALA A 104 -3.17 -8.00 2.18
CA ALA A 104 -3.48 -6.97 1.19
C ALA A 104 -2.25 -6.58 0.34
N LEU A 105 -1.08 -6.53 0.95
CA LEU A 105 0.16 -6.13 0.27
C LEU A 105 0.52 -7.07 -0.88
N LEU A 106 0.34 -8.39 -0.70
CA LEU A 106 0.62 -9.37 -1.75
C LEU A 106 -0.29 -9.15 -2.94
N THR A 107 -1.59 -9.01 -2.70
CA THR A 107 -2.58 -8.78 -3.75
C THR A 107 -2.30 -7.48 -4.50
N LEU A 108 -1.97 -6.40 -3.78
CA LEU A 108 -1.66 -5.10 -4.39
C LEU A 108 -0.36 -5.14 -5.21
N LEU A 109 0.68 -5.84 -4.74
CA LEU A 109 1.92 -6.02 -5.51
C LEU A 109 1.68 -6.85 -6.79
N GLN A 110 0.86 -7.89 -6.72
CA GLN A 110 0.47 -8.68 -7.89
C GLN A 110 -0.28 -7.84 -8.92
N LEU A 111 -1.21 -6.98 -8.47
CA LEU A 111 -1.90 -6.03 -9.35
C LEU A 111 -0.94 -5.01 -9.97
N ALA A 112 0.01 -4.50 -9.18
CA ALA A 112 1.01 -3.56 -9.68
C ALA A 112 1.89 -4.16 -10.79
N ASP A 113 2.21 -5.45 -10.71
CA ASP A 113 3.11 -6.13 -11.66
C ASP A 113 2.38 -6.70 -12.89
N HIS A 114 1.20 -7.30 -12.69
CA HIS A 114 0.56 -8.13 -13.71
C HIS A 114 -0.71 -7.54 -14.34
N ASP A 115 -1.28 -6.45 -13.80
CA ASP A 115 -2.53 -5.92 -14.35
C ASP A 115 -2.33 -5.31 -15.75
N ALA A 116 -3.25 -5.64 -16.66
CA ALA A 116 -3.26 -5.14 -18.03
C ALA A 116 -3.48 -3.62 -18.08
N ASN A 117 -4.25 -3.07 -17.14
CA ASN A 117 -4.61 -1.67 -17.09
C ASN A 117 -3.57 -0.86 -16.29
N SER A 118 -3.01 0.18 -16.92
CA SER A 118 -1.99 1.03 -16.29
C SER A 118 -2.48 1.79 -15.06
N THR A 119 -3.76 2.19 -15.02
CA THR A 119 -4.35 2.92 -13.90
C THR A 119 -4.43 2.02 -12.68
N VAL A 120 -4.82 0.75 -12.85
CA VAL A 120 -4.82 -0.24 -11.77
C VAL A 120 -3.42 -0.38 -11.20
N ARG A 121 -2.40 -0.55 -12.05
CA ARG A 121 -1.00 -0.67 -11.59
C ARG A 121 -0.55 0.53 -10.75
N VAL A 122 -0.84 1.75 -11.22
CA VAL A 122 -0.46 2.99 -10.51
C VAL A 122 -1.21 3.13 -9.19
N LYS A 123 -2.51 2.84 -9.15
CA LYS A 123 -3.32 2.91 -7.92
C LYS A 123 -2.93 1.82 -6.93
N ALA A 124 -2.56 0.64 -7.39
CA ALA A 124 -2.03 -0.43 -6.56
C ALA A 124 -0.68 -0.05 -5.93
N LEU A 125 0.25 0.53 -6.71
CA LEU A 125 1.51 1.05 -6.17
C LEU A 125 1.29 2.19 -5.15
N TYR A 126 0.32 3.07 -5.42
CA TYR A 126 -0.07 4.10 -4.45
C TYR A 126 -0.59 3.48 -3.15
N ALA A 127 -1.45 2.46 -3.23
CA ALA A 127 -1.95 1.72 -2.07
C ALA A 127 -0.83 1.03 -1.29
N VAL A 128 0.12 0.37 -1.98
CA VAL A 128 1.34 -0.19 -1.39
C VAL A 128 2.10 0.88 -0.63
N SER A 129 2.30 2.06 -1.24
CA SER A 129 2.97 3.18 -0.58
C SER A 129 2.25 3.62 0.69
N CYS A 130 0.92 3.79 0.65
CA CYS A 130 0.14 4.20 1.83
C CYS A 130 0.11 3.13 2.93
N ASN A 131 0.19 1.85 2.56
CA ASN A 131 0.26 0.75 3.52
C ASN A 131 1.64 0.57 4.16
N ILE A 132 2.70 1.11 3.54
CA ILE A 132 4.08 1.05 4.05
C ILE A 132 4.47 2.35 4.77
N SER A 133 3.97 3.48 4.29
CA SER A 133 4.29 4.80 4.85
C SER A 133 3.70 4.88 6.25
N ASN A 134 4.56 5.01 7.27
CA ASN A 134 4.22 5.16 8.69
C ASN A 134 3.94 3.86 9.49
N VAL A 135 4.06 2.67 8.87
CA VAL A 135 4.09 1.42 9.63
C VAL A 135 5.49 1.27 10.23
N ALA A 136 5.57 1.01 11.53
CA ALA A 136 6.84 0.85 12.25
C ALA A 136 7.81 -0.07 11.50
N LEU A 137 9.10 0.32 11.45
CA LEU A 137 10.21 -0.47 10.87
C LEU A 137 10.15 -1.97 11.21
N SER A 138 9.66 -2.30 12.41
CA SER A 138 9.50 -3.67 12.90
C SER A 138 8.52 -4.53 12.07
N CYS A 139 7.44 -3.95 11.53
CA CYS A 139 6.51 -4.69 10.67
C CYS A 139 7.01 -4.80 9.22
N MET A 140 7.73 -3.78 8.72
CA MET A 140 8.40 -3.82 7.41
C MET A 140 9.28 -5.06 7.25
N CYS A 141 10.07 -5.40 8.27
CA CYS A 141 10.91 -6.60 8.24
C CYS A 141 10.08 -7.90 8.16
N SER A 142 8.99 -8.01 8.92
CA SER A 142 8.11 -9.20 8.90
C SER A 142 7.41 -9.43 7.56
N ILE A 143 7.21 -8.37 6.77
CA ILE A 143 6.44 -8.37 5.53
C ILE A 143 7.34 -8.38 4.27
N LEU A 144 8.51 -7.73 4.31
CA LEU A 144 9.48 -7.75 3.22
C LEU A 144 10.29 -9.04 3.18
N LEU A 145 10.53 -9.71 4.31
CA LEU A 145 11.33 -10.94 4.36
C LEU A 145 10.80 -12.04 3.40
N PRO A 146 9.48 -12.36 3.35
CA PRO A 146 8.93 -13.37 2.43
C PRO A 146 8.98 -12.98 0.95
N PHE A 147 9.03 -11.68 0.63
CA PHE A 147 9.01 -11.16 -0.74
C PHE A 147 10.31 -10.47 -1.15
N SER A 148 11.35 -10.60 -0.32
CA SER A 148 12.62 -9.92 -0.47
C SER A 148 13.21 -10.20 -1.85
N ASP A 149 13.13 -11.43 -2.35
CA ASP A 149 13.60 -11.77 -3.68
C ASP A 149 12.86 -11.06 -4.83
N THR A 150 11.55 -10.90 -4.74
CA THR A 150 10.76 -10.18 -5.75
C THR A 150 11.07 -8.69 -5.70
N VAL A 151 11.07 -8.09 -4.50
CA VAL A 151 11.34 -6.66 -4.32
C VAL A 151 12.78 -6.31 -4.71
N LEU A 152 13.75 -7.18 -4.40
CA LEU A 152 15.13 -7.05 -4.86
C LEU A 152 15.24 -7.21 -6.39
N SER A 153 14.49 -8.14 -6.99
CA SER A 153 14.45 -8.30 -8.45
C SER A 153 13.90 -7.08 -9.20
N MET A 154 13.04 -6.28 -8.54
CA MET A 154 12.49 -5.04 -9.08
C MET A 154 13.44 -3.84 -8.92
N GLY A 155 14.63 -4.02 -8.34
CA GLY A 155 15.61 -2.96 -8.17
C GLY A 155 15.25 -1.93 -7.09
N MET A 156 14.52 -2.37 -6.05
CA MET A 156 14.09 -1.49 -4.97
C MET A 156 15.26 -0.89 -4.19
N VAL A 157 16.36 -1.62 -4.04
CA VAL A 157 17.58 -1.11 -3.38
C VAL A 157 18.08 0.14 -4.10
N GLN A 158 18.15 0.11 -5.42
CA GLN A 158 18.61 1.22 -6.25
C GLN A 158 17.69 2.44 -6.11
N GLN A 159 16.37 2.22 -6.04
CA GLN A 159 15.38 3.28 -5.81
C GLN A 159 15.53 3.91 -4.42
N LEU A 160 15.64 3.09 -3.37
CA LEU A 160 15.83 3.56 -1.99
C LEU A 160 17.14 4.34 -1.84
N VAL A 161 18.23 3.84 -2.43
CA VAL A 161 19.52 4.56 -2.45
C VAL A 161 19.41 5.88 -3.23
N SER A 162 18.63 5.93 -4.31
CA SER A 162 18.36 7.18 -5.03
C SER A 162 17.63 8.21 -4.17
N VAL A 163 16.70 7.78 -3.31
CA VAL A 163 16.05 8.69 -2.34
C VAL A 163 17.04 9.22 -1.32
N LEU A 164 17.98 8.39 -0.83
CA LEU A 164 19.02 8.83 0.11
C LEU A 164 19.99 9.89 -0.45
N ARG A 165 20.10 9.97 -1.79
CA ARG A 165 20.87 11.03 -2.48
C ARG A 165 20.18 12.39 -2.42
N SER A 166 18.89 12.44 -2.13
CA SER A 166 18.15 13.70 -1.95
C SER A 166 18.52 14.40 -0.64
N PRO A 167 18.19 15.69 -0.44
CA PRO A 167 18.43 16.40 0.82
C PRO A 167 17.80 15.68 2.02
N HIS A 168 18.53 15.60 3.15
CA HIS A 168 18.09 14.89 4.36
C HIS A 168 16.73 15.40 4.87
N SER A 169 15.89 14.44 5.25
CA SER A 169 14.54 14.65 5.78
C SER A 169 14.15 13.47 6.68
N SER A 170 13.05 13.59 7.44
CA SER A 170 12.51 12.49 8.28
C SER A 170 12.16 11.22 7.48
N VAL A 171 12.00 11.32 6.16
CA VAL A 171 11.78 10.17 5.27
C VAL A 171 13.01 9.26 5.21
N HIS A 172 14.22 9.80 5.38
CA HIS A 172 15.46 9.04 5.29
C HIS A 172 15.57 7.96 6.37
N GLU A 173 15.00 8.17 7.55
CA GLU A 173 14.94 7.17 8.63
C GLU A 173 14.14 5.93 8.20
N HIS A 174 13.01 6.15 7.55
CA HIS A 174 12.15 5.08 7.02
C HIS A 174 12.84 4.33 5.87
N VAL A 175 13.53 5.06 4.98
CA VAL A 175 14.29 4.49 3.86
C VAL A 175 15.46 3.63 4.35
N LEU A 176 16.20 4.09 5.36
CA LEU A 176 17.27 3.32 6.00
C LEU A 176 16.71 2.09 6.71
N GLY A 177 15.54 2.22 7.36
CA GLY A 177 14.82 1.09 7.93
C GLY A 177 14.43 0.03 6.91
N ALA A 178 13.92 0.44 5.75
CA ALA A 178 13.62 -0.45 4.64
C ALA A 178 14.88 -1.16 4.11
N LEU A 179 15.98 -0.42 3.94
CA LEU A 179 17.26 -1.00 3.52
C LEU A 179 17.81 -1.99 4.54
N CYS A 180 17.71 -1.70 5.84
CA CYS A 180 18.07 -2.63 6.92
C CYS A 180 17.25 -3.92 6.83
N CYS A 181 15.92 -3.83 6.69
CA CYS A 181 15.07 -5.00 6.55
C CYS A 181 15.38 -5.82 5.27
N LEU A 182 15.78 -5.16 4.18
CA LEU A 182 16.13 -5.83 2.92
C LEU A 182 17.48 -6.56 2.99
N VAL A 183 18.38 -6.16 3.88
CA VAL A 183 19.68 -6.85 4.09
C VAL A 183 19.65 -7.85 5.25
N GLU A 184 18.69 -7.71 6.17
CA GLU A 184 18.49 -8.63 7.28
C GLU A 184 18.05 -10.00 6.73
N ASP A 185 18.85 -11.03 6.98
CA ASP A 185 18.68 -12.42 6.49
C ASP A 185 18.58 -12.62 4.95
N SER A 186 18.93 -11.63 4.13
CA SER A 186 18.95 -11.76 2.65
C SER A 186 20.35 -11.56 2.04
N PRO A 187 21.02 -12.62 1.55
CA PRO A 187 22.32 -12.53 0.88
C PRO A 187 22.28 -11.69 -0.39
N ARG A 188 21.13 -11.70 -1.09
CA ARG A 188 20.92 -10.94 -2.31
C ARG A 188 20.79 -9.45 -2.01
N GLY A 189 20.05 -9.07 -0.98
CA GLY A 189 19.95 -7.67 -0.55
C GLY A 189 21.31 -7.11 -0.13
N VAL A 190 22.13 -7.92 0.55
CA VAL A 190 23.52 -7.56 0.87
C VAL A 190 24.36 -7.34 -0.40
N ASN A 191 24.22 -8.19 -1.42
CA ASN A 191 24.96 -8.03 -2.67
C ASN A 191 24.51 -6.78 -3.44
N ASP A 192 23.20 -6.52 -3.53
CA ASP A 192 22.66 -5.35 -4.21
C ASP A 192 23.08 -4.06 -3.51
N CYS A 193 23.09 -4.02 -2.17
CA CYS A 193 23.57 -2.87 -1.40
C CYS A 193 25.09 -2.66 -1.51
N ARG A 194 25.86 -3.72 -1.79
CA ARG A 194 27.32 -3.68 -2.01
C ARG A 194 27.71 -3.41 -3.44
N ASP A 195 26.74 -3.23 -4.35
CA ASP A 195 27.03 -2.85 -5.72
C ASP A 195 27.78 -1.50 -5.74
N ALA A 196 29.02 -1.55 -6.24
CA ALA A 196 29.90 -0.39 -6.32
C ALA A 196 29.30 0.77 -7.16
N SER A 197 28.39 0.48 -8.09
CA SER A 197 27.69 1.49 -8.88
C SER A 197 26.73 2.36 -8.05
N LEU A 198 26.29 1.87 -6.89
CA LEU A 198 25.40 2.60 -6.00
C LEU A 198 26.13 3.55 -5.05
N GLY A 199 27.40 3.28 -4.74
CA GLY A 199 28.20 4.11 -3.84
C GLY A 199 27.57 4.28 -2.45
N LEU A 200 26.79 3.29 -2.00
CA LEU A 200 25.98 3.39 -0.79
C LEU A 200 26.85 3.58 0.46
N GLU A 201 27.99 2.90 0.55
CA GLU A 201 28.90 3.02 1.69
C GLU A 201 29.46 4.45 1.84
N GLU A 202 29.87 5.07 0.75
CA GLU A 202 30.35 6.46 0.73
C GLU A 202 29.24 7.43 1.13
N LEU A 203 28.02 7.21 0.60
CA LEU A 203 26.84 8.00 0.90
C LEU A 203 26.45 7.93 2.37
N LEU A 204 26.42 6.72 2.95
CA LEU A 204 26.12 6.51 4.37
C LEU A 204 27.19 7.16 5.26
N ASN A 205 28.46 7.00 4.91
CA ASN A 205 29.56 7.63 5.64
C ASN A 205 29.46 9.17 5.61
N GLN A 206 29.10 9.75 4.46
CA GLN A 206 28.89 11.19 4.33
C GLN A 206 27.66 11.65 5.15
N ARG A 207 26.56 10.90 5.11
CA ARG A 207 25.36 11.18 5.92
C ARG A 207 25.62 11.09 7.43
N VAL A 208 26.39 10.12 7.88
CA VAL A 208 26.81 10.01 9.29
C VAL A 208 27.64 11.23 9.71
N GLN A 209 28.47 11.77 8.82
CA GLN A 209 29.22 13.00 9.09
C GLN A 209 28.32 14.24 9.12
N ASP A 210 27.36 14.35 8.19
CA ASP A 210 26.40 15.47 8.13
C ASP A 210 25.48 15.53 9.36
N LEU A 211 25.13 14.36 9.90
CA LEU A 211 24.25 14.24 11.06
C LEU A 211 24.99 14.38 12.40
N LYS A 212 26.33 14.19 12.43
CA LYS A 212 27.13 14.41 13.65
C LYS A 212 26.96 15.84 14.17
N GLY A 213 26.19 15.98 15.25
CA GLY A 213 25.98 17.24 15.97
C GLY A 213 24.60 17.91 15.80
N ARG A 214 23.66 17.28 15.07
CA ARG A 214 22.25 17.73 15.01
C ARG A 214 21.39 16.99 16.03
N GLU A 215 20.44 17.67 16.66
CA GLU A 215 19.56 17.11 17.72
C GLU A 215 18.72 15.91 17.26
N GLU A 216 18.49 15.72 15.96
CA GLU A 216 17.88 14.51 15.39
C GLU A 216 18.68 13.22 15.66
N SER A 217 19.98 13.34 15.98
CA SER A 217 20.85 12.21 16.37
C SER A 217 20.66 11.77 17.83
N LEU A 218 19.97 12.58 18.64
CA LEU A 218 19.81 12.36 20.08
C LEU A 218 18.54 11.61 20.43
N VAL A 219 17.73 11.22 19.45
CA VAL A 219 16.61 10.34 19.71
C VAL A 219 17.14 8.91 19.88
N LYS A 220 17.74 8.68 21.05
CA LYS A 220 17.79 7.36 21.68
C LYS A 220 16.35 6.91 21.89
N TYR A 221 15.74 6.32 20.87
CA TYR A 221 14.66 5.40 21.13
C TYR A 221 15.28 4.17 21.79
N CYS A 222 15.10 4.07 23.10
CA CYS A 222 15.30 2.85 23.85
C CYS A 222 14.53 1.72 23.16
N PHE A 223 15.26 0.81 22.52
CA PHE A 223 14.86 -0.58 22.41
C PHE A 223 15.28 -1.31 23.69
#